data_AF-A0A396HE80-F1
#
_entry.id   AF-A0A396HE80-F1
#
_cell.length_a   1.000
_cell.length_b   1.000
_cell.length_c   1.000
_cell.angle_alpha   90.00
_cell.angle_beta   90.00
_cell.angle_gamma   90.00
#
_symmetry.space_group_name_H-M   'P 1'
#
loop_
_entity.id
_entity.type
_entity.pdbx_description
1 polymer ?
#
loop_
_entity_poly.entity_id
_entity_poly.type
_entity_poly.pdbx_seq_one_letter_code
_entity_poly.pdbx_strand_id
1 'polypeptide(L)'
;MITPSDRSVVMRFYRTFIHILIASDIDFGYLVIAWFGFSEDALMLKTANWLSSIDHYGSIWRCEMVFIMVDNTLFCSIGGDWKSFCEARNLVKGHAIKLGATENTTSGILHIRHVS
;
A
#
# COMPACT_ATOMS: atom_id res chain seq x y z
N MET A 1 -15.31 -37.45 11.03
CA MET A 1 -15.72 -36.59 9.90
C MET A 1 -15.83 -35.17 10.47
N ILE A 2 -14.78 -34.36 10.31
CA ILE A 2 -14.73 -33.00 10.85
C ILE A 2 -15.16 -32.08 9.71
N THR A 3 -16.31 -31.41 9.88
CA THR A 3 -16.75 -30.36 8.97
C THR A 3 -15.77 -29.18 9.07
N PRO A 4 -15.27 -28.62 7.96
CA PRO A 4 -14.47 -27.40 8.02
C PRO A 4 -15.39 -26.28 8.49
N SER A 5 -15.13 -25.75 9.69
CA SER A 5 -15.76 -24.51 10.12
C SER A 5 -15.32 -23.43 9.15
N ASP A 6 -16.30 -22.80 8.53
CA ASP A 6 -16.23 -21.62 7.68
C ASP A 6 -15.68 -20.41 8.46
N ARG A 7 -14.42 -20.51 8.90
CA ARG A 7 -13.66 -19.38 9.43
C ARG A 7 -13.32 -18.53 8.22
N SER A 8 -14.28 -17.70 7.80
CA SER A 8 -13.93 -16.47 7.11
C SER A 8 -12.92 -15.75 8.02
N VAL A 9 -11.64 -15.82 7.66
CA VAL A 9 -10.61 -15.03 8.31
C VAL A 9 -10.91 -13.60 7.94
N VAL A 10 -11.69 -12.91 8.76
CA VAL A 10 -11.91 -11.48 8.61
C VAL A 10 -10.57 -10.82 8.90
N MET A 11 -9.83 -10.47 7.85
CA MET A 11 -8.65 -9.63 7.98
C MET A 11 -9.08 -8.30 8.61
N ARG A 12 -8.63 -8.06 9.84
CA ARG A 12 -8.81 -6.77 10.52
C ARG A 12 -7.65 -5.87 10.13
N PHE A 13 -7.97 -4.74 9.51
CA PHE A 13 -6.98 -3.71 9.25
C PHE A 13 -6.87 -2.80 10.48
N TYR A 14 -5.64 -2.63 10.96
CA TYR A 14 -5.28 -1.72 12.05
C TYR A 14 -5.41 -0.26 11.62
N ARG A 15 -4.98 0.05 10.40
CA ARG A 15 -5.11 1.37 9.77
C ARG A 15 -5.45 1.19 8.30
N THR A 16 -6.25 2.11 7.78
CA THR A 16 -6.54 2.18 6.35
C THR A 16 -6.54 3.61 5.86
N PHE A 17 -6.13 3.81 4.61
CA PHE A 17 -6.14 5.10 3.94
C PHE A 17 -6.69 4.92 2.53
N ILE A 18 -7.52 5.87 2.08
CA ILE A 18 -8.01 5.89 0.71
C ILE A 18 -7.27 7.00 -0.02
N HIS A 19 -6.66 6.66 -1.16
CA HIS A 19 -5.97 7.58 -2.04
C HIS A 19 -6.62 7.57 -3.41
N ILE A 20 -6.90 8.75 -3.96
CA ILE A 20 -7.36 8.90 -5.35
C ILE A 20 -6.12 9.11 -6.19
N LEU A 21 -5.86 8.18 -7.12
CA LEU A 21 -4.66 8.20 -7.95
C LEU A 21 -4.62 9.46 -8.81
N ILE A 22 -3.52 10.19 -8.71
CA ILE A 22 -3.22 11.32 -9.59
C ILE A 22 -2.33 10.87 -10.75
N ALA A 23 -2.15 11.74 -11.75
CA ALA A 23 -1.35 11.40 -12.94
C ALA A 23 0.06 10.95 -12.57
N SER A 24 0.72 11.66 -11.64
CA SER A 24 2.07 11.32 -11.19
C SER A 24 2.17 9.95 -10.53
N ASP A 25 1.10 9.47 -9.88
CA ASP A 25 1.09 8.14 -9.27
C ASP A 25 1.20 7.03 -10.31
N ILE A 26 0.71 7.28 -11.52
CA ILE A 26 0.69 6.31 -12.62
C ILE A 26 1.91 6.51 -13.52
N ASP A 27 2.16 7.75 -13.95
CA ASP A 27 3.08 8.06 -15.04
C ASP A 27 4.55 7.88 -14.64
N PHE A 28 4.88 8.25 -13.41
CA PHE A 28 6.26 8.18 -12.91
C PHE A 28 6.59 6.87 -12.20
N GLY A 29 5.60 6.00 -11.99
CA GLY A 29 5.82 4.71 -11.35
C GLY A 29 6.08 4.78 -9.84
N TYR A 30 5.61 5.84 -9.17
CA TYR A 30 5.66 5.96 -7.72
C TYR A 30 4.30 6.40 -7.18
N LEU A 31 3.77 5.69 -6.19
CA LEU A 31 2.68 6.22 -5.37
C LEU A 31 3.27 7.16 -4.31
N VAL A 32 2.86 8.43 -4.31
CA VAL A 32 3.37 9.41 -3.33
C VAL A 32 2.30 9.71 -2.29
N ILE A 33 2.59 9.41 -1.03
CA ILE A 33 1.69 9.64 0.10
C ILE A 33 2.39 10.46 1.20
N ALA A 34 1.63 11.31 1.89
CA ALA A 34 2.15 12.06 3.03
C ALA A 34 2.66 11.11 4.10
N TRP A 35 3.80 11.44 4.72
CA TRP A 35 4.36 10.60 5.78
C TRP A 35 3.52 10.64 7.05
N PHE A 36 3.18 11.84 7.52
CA PHE A 36 2.45 12.01 8.78
C PHE A 36 1.04 11.41 8.70
N GLY A 37 0.64 10.66 9.74
CA GLY A 37 -0.65 9.97 9.80
C GLY A 37 -0.57 8.50 9.37
N PHE A 38 -1.27 8.12 8.30
CA PHE A 38 -1.36 6.71 7.90
C PHE A 38 0.01 6.08 7.67
N SER A 39 0.89 6.73 6.88
CA SER A 39 2.17 6.15 6.48
C SER A 39 3.09 5.98 7.69
N GLU A 40 3.14 6.95 8.59
CA GLU A 40 3.86 6.84 9.85
C GLU A 40 3.34 5.69 10.72
N ASP A 41 2.01 5.55 10.87
CA ASP A 41 1.40 4.46 11.64
C ASP A 41 1.53 3.07 10.97
N ALA A 42 1.58 3.02 9.64
CA ALA A 42 1.51 1.78 8.86
C ALA A 42 2.88 1.28 8.38
N LEU A 43 3.81 2.19 8.11
CA LEU A 43 5.07 1.94 7.38
C LEU A 43 6.32 2.22 8.23
N MET A 44 6.20 2.28 9.56
CA MET A 44 7.30 2.49 10.51
C MET A 44 8.30 1.32 10.53
N LEU A 45 9.00 1.09 9.42
CA LEU A 45 10.00 0.05 9.26
C LEU A 45 11.30 0.51 9.92
N LYS A 46 11.66 -0.13 11.03
CA LYS A 46 12.83 0.24 11.86
C LYS A 46 14.17 0.21 11.11
N THR A 47 14.29 -0.56 10.04
CA THR A 47 15.56 -0.81 9.34
C THR A 47 15.42 -1.10 7.83
N ALA A 48 14.20 -1.10 7.28
CA ALA A 48 13.96 -1.54 5.90
C ALA A 48 13.31 -0.43 5.07
N ASN A 49 13.87 -0.16 3.90
CA ASN A 49 13.29 0.70 2.86
C ASN A 49 12.47 -0.11 1.84
N TRP A 50 12.03 -1.32 2.19
CA TRP A 50 11.24 -2.19 1.32
C TRP A 50 9.99 -2.67 2.04
N LEU A 51 8.89 -2.74 1.30
CA LEU A 51 7.64 -3.32 1.74
C LEU A 51 7.12 -4.32 0.70
N SER A 52 6.33 -5.28 1.17
CA SER A 52 5.56 -6.20 0.33
C SER A 52 4.13 -5.70 0.25
N SER A 53 3.72 -5.26 -0.93
CA SER A 53 2.33 -4.92 -1.19
C SER A 53 1.57 -6.18 -1.60
N ILE A 54 0.45 -6.49 -0.93
CA ILE A 54 -0.42 -7.62 -1.27
C ILE A 54 -1.72 -7.07 -1.82
N ASP A 55 -2.05 -7.42 -3.06
CA ASP A 55 -3.30 -6.98 -3.65
C ASP A 55 -4.48 -7.91 -3.33
N HIS A 56 -5.69 -7.52 -3.75
CA HIS A 56 -6.91 -8.29 -3.51
C HIS A 56 -7.00 -9.61 -4.30
N TYR A 57 -6.09 -9.86 -5.23
CA TYR A 57 -5.94 -11.16 -5.90
C TYR A 57 -4.88 -12.04 -5.21
N GLY A 58 -4.24 -11.55 -4.15
CA GLY A 58 -3.17 -12.24 -3.44
C GLY A 58 -1.81 -12.16 -4.13
N SER A 59 -1.65 -11.34 -5.18
CA SER A 59 -0.33 -11.10 -5.77
C SER A 59 0.52 -10.24 -4.83
N ILE A 60 1.81 -10.57 -4.75
CA ILE A 60 2.79 -9.89 -3.92
C ILE A 60 3.67 -9.03 -4.81
N TRP A 61 3.80 -7.75 -4.47
CA TRP A 61 4.56 -6.76 -5.20
C TRP A 61 5.62 -6.17 -4.28
N ARG A 62 6.88 -6.21 -4.70
CA ARG A 62 7.99 -5.71 -3.89
C ARG A 62 8.19 -4.23 -4.17
N CYS A 63 7.82 -3.39 -3.21
CA CYS A 63 7.88 -1.95 -3.36
C CYS A 63 9.02 -1.38 -2.52
N GLU A 64 9.76 -0.45 -3.12
CA GLU A 64 10.75 0.37 -2.41
C GLU A 64 10.07 1.60 -1.82
N MET A 65 10.47 1.99 -0.61
CA MET A 65 10.09 3.24 0.02
C MET A 65 11.23 4.24 -0.10
N VAL A 66 10.94 5.38 -0.70
CA VAL A 66 11.85 6.52 -0.82
C VAL A 66 11.25 7.72 -0.11
N PHE A 67 12.00 8.29 0.83
CA PHE A 67 11.56 9.43 1.62
C PHE A 67 11.97 10.73 0.94
N ILE A 68 11.02 11.63 0.73
CA ILE A 68 11.23 12.90 0.02
C ILE A 68 10.72 14.05 0.89
N MET A 69 11.53 15.10 1.04
CA MET A 69 11.14 16.34 1.70
C MET A 69 10.75 17.39 0.66
N VAL A 70 9.54 17.93 0.76
CA VAL A 70 9.05 19.03 -0.09
C VAL A 70 8.42 20.09 0.81
N ASP A 71 8.90 21.33 0.76
CA ASP A 71 8.39 22.46 1.55
C ASP A 71 8.16 22.11 3.04
N ASN A 72 9.18 21.53 3.68
CA ASN A 72 9.16 21.04 5.07
C ASN A 72 8.14 19.92 5.38
N THR A 73 7.53 19.33 4.37
CA THR A 73 6.64 18.18 4.51
C THR A 73 7.36 16.92 4.05
N LEU A 74 7.35 15.88 4.89
CA LEU A 74 7.91 14.57 4.57
C LEU A 74 6.86 13.73 3.83
N PHE A 75 7.26 13.14 2.72
CA PHE A 75 6.47 12.21 1.93
C PHE A 75 7.19 10.86 1.84
N CYS A 76 6.39 9.80 1.71
CA CYS A 76 6.87 8.48 1.34
C CYS A 76 6.44 8.20 -0.10
N SER A 77 7.42 7.95 -0.96
CA SER A 77 7.21 7.48 -2.33
C SER A 77 7.38 5.97 -2.37
N ILE A 78 6.36 5.27 -2.83
CA ILE A 78 6.32 3.82 -2.96
C ILE A 78 6.54 3.47 -4.42
N GLY A 79 7.75 3.01 -4.74
CA GLY A 79 8.18 2.63 -6.10
C GLY A 79 8.38 1.12 -6.25
N GLY A 80 9.40 0.73 -7.03
CA GLY A 80 9.68 -0.67 -7.34
C GLY A 80 8.58 -1.27 -8.22
N ASP A 81 7.96 -2.35 -7.74
CA ASP A 81 6.89 -3.04 -8.47
C ASP A 81 5.57 -2.26 -8.58
N TRP A 82 5.49 -1.05 -8.02
CA TRP A 82 4.28 -0.22 -8.08
C TRP A 82 3.76 0.00 -9.52
N LYS A 83 4.65 0.29 -10.48
CA LYS A 83 4.25 0.47 -11.88
C LYS A 83 3.68 -0.81 -12.48
N SER A 84 4.36 -1.93 -12.28
CA SER A 84 3.91 -3.26 -12.71
C SER A 84 2.56 -3.63 -12.10
N PHE A 85 2.34 -3.29 -10.83
CA PHE A 85 1.05 -3.44 -10.16
C PHE A 85 -0.04 -2.61 -10.84
N CYS A 86 0.22 -1.33 -11.13
CA CYS A 86 -0.74 -0.46 -11.82
C CYS A 86 -1.14 -1.03 -13.19
N GLU A 87 -0.15 -1.46 -13.98
CA GLU A 87 -0.37 -2.08 -15.30
C GLU A 87 -1.17 -3.38 -15.17
N ALA A 88 -0.79 -4.27 -14.25
CA ALA A 88 -1.46 -5.56 -14.05
C ALA A 88 -2.89 -5.44 -13.50
N ARG A 89 -3.26 -4.28 -12.95
CA ARG A 89 -4.60 -4.01 -12.40
C ARG A 89 -5.37 -2.94 -13.18
N ASN A 90 -4.83 -2.49 -14.32
CA ASN A 90 -5.39 -1.43 -15.16
C ASN A 90 -5.75 -0.18 -14.33
N LEU A 91 -4.88 0.21 -13.40
CA LEU A 91 -5.08 1.42 -12.62
C LEU A 91 -4.79 2.65 -13.47
N VAL A 92 -5.69 3.63 -13.38
CA VAL A 92 -5.54 4.91 -14.07
C VAL A 92 -5.83 6.06 -13.11
N LYS A 93 -5.47 7.27 -13.53
CA LYS A 93 -5.82 8.51 -12.82
C LYS A 93 -7.32 8.54 -12.49
N GLY A 94 -7.64 8.91 -11.27
CA GLY A 94 -9.00 9.02 -10.76
C GLY A 94 -9.53 7.75 -10.09
N HIS A 95 -8.88 6.59 -10.28
CA HIS A 95 -9.20 5.41 -9.50
C HIS A 95 -8.89 5.63 -8.02
N ALA A 96 -9.77 5.15 -7.15
CA ALA A 96 -9.54 5.15 -5.71
C ALA A 96 -8.91 3.81 -5.30
N ILE A 97 -7.83 3.87 -4.53
CA ILE A 97 -7.23 2.69 -3.89
C ILE A 97 -7.38 2.79 -2.38
N LYS A 98 -7.55 1.65 -1.74
CA LYS A 98 -7.50 1.51 -0.29
C LYS A 98 -6.21 0.81 0.10
N LEU A 99 -5.40 1.51 0.88
CA LEU A 99 -4.24 0.97 1.57
C LEU A 99 -4.68 0.48 2.96
N GLY A 100 -4.11 -0.65 3.39
CA GLY A 100 -4.42 -1.24 4.69
C GLY A 100 -3.21 -1.93 5.31
N ALA A 101 -2.94 -1.62 6.58
CA ALA A 101 -1.98 -2.37 7.40
C ALA A 101 -2.77 -3.26 8.37
N THR A 102 -2.37 -4.52 8.50
CA THR A 102 -3.05 -5.53 9.34
C THR A 102 -2.56 -5.52 10.79
N GLU A 103 -1.38 -4.98 11.04
CA GLU A 103 -0.76 -4.88 12.36
C GLU A 103 0.04 -3.58 12.48
N ASN A 104 0.48 -3.27 13.70
CA ASN A 104 1.37 -2.16 13.94
C ASN A 104 2.80 -2.49 13.47
N THR A 105 3.16 -1.91 12.33
CA THR A 105 4.51 -1.36 12.05
C THR A 105 5.70 -2.31 11.83
N THR A 106 5.61 -3.64 11.90
CA THR A 106 6.80 -4.50 11.72
C THR A 106 6.80 -5.50 10.58
N SER A 107 5.67 -5.93 10.04
CA SER A 107 5.67 -6.92 8.95
C SER A 107 6.20 -6.38 7.63
N GLY A 108 6.15 -5.07 7.41
CA GLY A 108 6.41 -4.48 6.10
C GLY A 108 5.40 -4.92 5.05
N ILE A 109 4.18 -5.32 5.47
CA ILE A 109 3.11 -5.73 4.57
C ILE A 109 2.10 -4.60 4.44
N LEU A 110 1.83 -4.20 3.20
CA LEU A 110 0.79 -3.23 2.85
C LEU A 110 -0.26 -3.90 1.98
N HIS A 111 -1.50 -3.97 2.42
CA HIS A 111 -2.58 -4.46 1.58
C HIS A 111 -3.10 -3.33 0.70
N ILE A 112 -3.28 -3.61 -0.59
CA ILE A 112 -3.79 -2.64 -1.57
C ILE A 112 -5.02 -3.23 -2.25
N ARG A 113 -6.08 -2.42 -2.37
CA ARG A 113 -7.28 -2.82 -3.09
C ARG A 113 -7.85 -1.65 -3.89
N HIS A 114 -8.23 -1.91 -5.14
CA HIS A 114 -9.03 -0.95 -5.90
C HIS A 114 -10.44 -0.82 -5.29
N VAL A 115 -10.89 0.41 -5.06
CA VAL A 115 -12.23 0.72 -4.55
C VAL A 115 -13.10 1.08 -5.74
N SER A 116 -13.98 0.16 -6.13
CA SER A 116 -15.04 0.35 -7.12
C SER A 116 -16.23 1.09 -6.53
#